data_AF-A0A8H4UGE0-F1
#
_entry.id   AF-A0A8H4UGE0-F1
#
_cell.length_a   1.000
_cell.length_b   1.000
_cell.length_c   1.000
_cell.angle_alpha   90.00
_cell.angle_beta   90.00
_cell.angle_gamma   90.00
#
_symmetry.space_group_name_H-M   'P 1'
#
loop_
_entity.id
_entity.type
_entity.pdbx_description
1 polymer ?
#
loop_
_entity_poly.entity_id
_entity_poly.type
_entity_poly.pdbx_seq_one_letter_code
_entity_poly.pdbx_strand_id
1 'polypeptide(L)'
;MPTPWVSMPPVFGPDSEMLLIREGAMMIIMDRLSDKPDFHIKCIKELRAKAESFEETGLILTLDASALVVKSDNLVDNPLRDALRTAFANLKGEEKENRDWYPRTQDMAHDLVNSSLYPLVYGRTRVLADEVVGVEDAIDKWAGKGEIIPQVELYNETRPCSEDRLPMSFWSNSYQWLPSNVKFQK
;
A
#
# COMPACT_ATOMS: atom_id res chain seq x y z
N MET A 1 -6.39 6.24 35.51
CA MET A 1 -6.89 7.58 35.13
C MET A 1 -6.02 8.09 33.99
N PRO A 2 -6.53 8.28 32.77
CA PRO A 2 -5.73 8.83 31.68
C PRO A 2 -5.78 10.37 31.71
N THR A 3 -4.64 10.99 31.47
CA THR A 3 -4.42 12.44 31.40
C THR A 3 -5.12 13.08 30.20
N PRO A 4 -5.72 14.28 30.33
CA PRO A 4 -6.32 14.98 29.19
C PRO A 4 -5.23 15.69 28.37
N TRP A 5 -5.21 15.40 27.07
CA TRP A 5 -4.38 16.10 26.09
C TRP A 5 -4.90 17.52 25.90
N VAL A 6 -4.03 18.51 26.06
CA VAL A 6 -4.34 19.93 25.85
C VAL A 6 -4.70 20.14 24.38
N SER A 7 -5.96 20.50 24.10
CA SER A 7 -6.39 20.95 22.79
C SER A 7 -5.86 22.37 22.53
N MET A 8 -5.19 22.59 21.39
CA MET A 8 -4.92 23.93 20.90
C MET A 8 -6.26 24.59 20.51
N PRO A 9 -6.46 25.89 20.82
CA PRO A 9 -7.68 26.59 20.45
C PRO A 9 -7.76 26.75 18.92
N PRO A 10 -8.96 26.69 18.32
CA PRO A 10 -9.14 26.91 16.89
C PRO A 10 -8.84 28.37 16.56
N VAL A 11 -7.87 28.58 15.67
CA VAL A 11 -7.55 29.90 15.10
C VAL A 11 -8.64 30.23 14.09
N PHE A 12 -9.41 31.29 14.35
CA PHE A 12 -10.40 31.84 13.41
C PHE A 12 -9.69 32.41 12.18
N GLY A 13 -9.83 31.74 11.03
CA GLY A 13 -9.53 32.26 9.69
C GLY A 13 -10.81 32.69 8.97
N PRO A 14 -10.71 33.49 7.88
CA PRO A 14 -11.86 34.07 7.19
C PRO A 14 -12.76 32.98 6.56
N ASP A 15 -14.05 33.30 6.41
CA ASP A 15 -15.14 32.45 5.85
C ASP A 15 -14.93 32.08 4.37
N SER A 16 -13.84 31.41 4.05
CA SER A 16 -13.57 30.79 2.75
C SER A 16 -13.56 29.29 2.93
N GLU A 17 -14.23 28.57 2.04
CA GLU A 17 -14.11 27.12 1.95
C GLU A 17 -12.62 26.77 1.82
N MET A 18 -12.08 26.01 2.79
CA MET A 18 -10.68 25.61 2.77
C MET A 18 -10.47 24.60 1.65
N LEU A 19 -9.75 25.01 0.60
CA LEU A 19 -9.24 24.08 -0.41
C LEU A 19 -8.14 23.22 0.19
N LEU A 20 -8.18 21.93 -0.12
CA LEU A 20 -7.14 21.02 0.32
C LEU A 20 -5.85 21.31 -0.46
N ILE A 21 -4.69 21.17 0.18
CA ILE A 21 -3.38 21.49 -0.44
C ILE A 21 -3.22 20.78 -1.79
N ARG A 22 -3.76 19.56 -1.93
CA ARG A 22 -3.79 18.80 -3.19
C ARG A 22 -4.55 19.52 -4.31
N GLU A 23 -5.66 20.19 -3.99
CA GLU A 23 -6.52 20.89 -4.95
C GLU A 23 -5.83 22.17 -5.42
N GLY A 24 -5.23 22.93 -4.49
CA GLY A 24 -4.41 24.09 -4.83
C GLY A 24 -3.20 23.72 -5.69
N ALA A 25 -2.49 22.65 -5.34
CA ALA A 25 -1.36 22.15 -6.13
C ALA A 25 -1.80 21.70 -7.53
N MET A 26 -2.90 20.96 -7.64
CA MET A 26 -3.46 20.52 -8.91
C MET A 26 -3.88 21.69 -9.79
N MET A 27 -4.47 22.74 -9.20
CA MET A 27 -4.85 23.96 -9.92
C MET A 27 -3.64 24.67 -10.52
N ILE A 28 -2.55 24.83 -9.75
CA ILE A 28 -1.29 25.44 -10.24
C ILE A 28 -0.66 24.58 -11.35
N ILE A 29 -0.71 23.26 -11.22
CA ILE A 29 -0.21 22.35 -12.26
C ILE A 29 -1.05 22.48 -13.53
N MET A 30 -2.38 22.47 -13.42
CA MET A 30 -3.28 22.55 -14.56
C MET A 30 -3.20 23.88 -15.30
N ASP A 31 -3.03 24.99 -14.59
CA ASP A 31 -2.78 26.31 -15.16
C ASP A 31 -1.53 26.30 -16.06
N ARG A 32 -0.41 25.82 -15.51
CA ARG A 32 0.87 25.71 -16.26
C ARG A 32 0.87 24.70 -17.39
N LEU A 33 0.05 23.65 -17.30
CA LEU A 33 -0.05 22.63 -18.35
C LEU A 33 -0.95 23.09 -19.50
N SER A 34 -2.07 23.74 -19.17
CA SER A 34 -3.10 24.14 -20.14
C SER A 34 -2.65 25.29 -21.04
N ASP A 35 -1.73 26.14 -20.57
CA ASP A 35 -1.15 27.25 -21.33
C ASP A 35 -0.20 26.81 -22.46
N LYS A 36 0.15 25.52 -22.54
CA LYS A 36 1.03 25.02 -23.59
C LYS A 36 0.32 25.04 -24.96
N PRO A 37 1.00 25.43 -26.05
CA PRO A 37 0.41 25.41 -27.37
C PRO A 37 -0.07 23.99 -27.73
N ASP A 38 -1.27 23.94 -28.31
CA ASP A 38 -1.95 22.73 -28.76
C ASP A 38 -2.16 21.68 -27.66
N PHE A 39 -2.16 22.07 -26.37
CA PHE A 39 -2.37 21.15 -25.25
C PHE A 39 -3.63 20.30 -25.43
N HIS A 40 -4.76 20.94 -25.77
CA HIS A 40 -6.03 20.26 -26.02
C HIS A 40 -5.95 19.27 -27.20
N ILE A 41 -5.20 19.58 -28.26
CA ILE A 41 -4.99 18.67 -29.40
C ILE A 41 -4.19 17.44 -28.97
N LYS A 42 -3.16 17.65 -28.14
CA LYS A 42 -2.35 16.55 -27.58
C LYS A 42 -3.19 15.64 -26.69
N CYS A 43 -4.04 16.19 -25.82
CA CYS A 43 -4.97 15.41 -25.00
C CYS A 43 -5.93 14.57 -25.85
N ILE A 44 -6.53 15.16 -26.89
CA ILE A 44 -7.43 14.43 -27.80
C ILE A 44 -6.68 13.32 -28.53
N LYS A 45 -5.45 13.58 -29.00
CA LYS A 45 -4.62 12.58 -29.67
C LYS A 45 -4.25 11.42 -28.73
N GLU A 46 -3.88 11.72 -27.49
CA GLU A 46 -3.60 10.71 -26.47
C GLU A 46 -4.84 9.85 -26.16
N LEU A 47 -6.00 10.48 -25.98
CA LEU A 47 -7.26 9.76 -25.74
C LEU A 47 -7.64 8.84 -26.90
N ARG A 48 -7.42 9.27 -28.15
CA ARG A 48 -7.65 8.43 -29.33
C ARG A 48 -6.71 7.22 -29.35
N ALA A 49 -5.42 7.42 -29.11
CA ALA A 49 -4.46 6.32 -29.05
C ALA A 49 -4.79 5.33 -27.92
N LYS A 50 -5.23 5.83 -26.76
CA LYS A 50 -5.70 4.98 -25.65
C LYS A 50 -6.98 4.22 -25.99
N ALA A 51 -7.90 4.83 -26.74
CA ALA A 51 -9.11 4.16 -27.21
C ALA A 51 -8.79 3.03 -28.21
N GLU A 52 -7.90 3.29 -29.17
CA GLU A 52 -7.42 2.26 -30.12
C GLU A 52 -6.77 1.09 -29.38
N SER A 53 -5.89 1.36 -28.41
CA SER A 53 -5.27 0.32 -27.58
C SER A 53 -6.29 -0.48 -26.75
N PHE A 54 -7.35 0.18 -26.25
CA PHE A 54 -8.43 -0.49 -25.52
C PHE A 54 -9.27 -1.39 -26.44
N GLU A 55 -9.55 -0.98 -27.68
CA GLU A 55 -10.26 -1.81 -28.65
C GLU A 55 -9.47 -3.08 -28.99
N GLU A 56 -8.14 -2.97 -29.10
CA GLU A 56 -7.26 -4.11 -29.39
C GLU A 56 -7.07 -5.05 -28.19
N THR A 57 -6.90 -4.50 -26.99
CA THR A 57 -6.43 -5.27 -25.82
C THR A 57 -7.49 -5.49 -24.75
N GLY A 58 -8.57 -4.69 -24.72
CA GLY A 58 -9.53 -4.65 -23.62
C GLY A 58 -8.96 -4.10 -22.30
N LEU A 59 -7.79 -3.46 -22.33
CA LEU A 59 -7.08 -2.92 -21.17
C LEU A 59 -7.06 -1.39 -21.18
N ILE A 60 -7.20 -0.77 -20.01
CA ILE A 60 -7.20 0.69 -19.84
C ILE A 60 -5.91 1.12 -19.14
N LEU A 61 -5.04 1.82 -19.88
CA LEU A 61 -3.83 2.43 -19.33
C LEU A 61 -4.21 3.68 -18.53
N THR A 62 -4.19 3.57 -17.20
CA THR A 62 -4.71 4.62 -16.30
C THR A 62 -3.62 5.62 -15.92
N LEU A 63 -2.42 5.12 -15.62
CA LEU A 63 -1.24 5.94 -15.39
C LEU A 63 -0.14 5.45 -16.31
N ASP A 64 0.35 6.34 -17.17
CA ASP A 64 1.45 6.09 -18.09
C ASP A 64 2.51 7.17 -17.87
N ALA A 65 3.31 6.97 -16.82
CA ALA A 65 4.33 7.90 -16.38
C ALA A 65 5.62 7.15 -16.01
N SER A 66 6.26 7.45 -14.88
CA SER A 66 7.40 6.68 -14.36
C SER A 66 7.04 5.24 -13.96
N ALA A 67 5.75 4.95 -13.78
CA ALA A 67 5.21 3.62 -13.61
C ALA A 67 3.95 3.47 -14.47
N LEU A 68 3.70 2.25 -14.96
CA LEU A 68 2.54 1.90 -15.76
C LEU A 68 1.48 1.22 -14.87
N VAL A 69 0.30 1.81 -14.78
CA VAL A 69 -0.86 1.22 -14.09
C VAL A 69 -1.93 0.91 -15.13
N VAL A 70 -2.28 -0.36 -15.22
CA VAL A 70 -3.26 -0.89 -16.17
C VAL A 70 -4.48 -1.41 -15.42
N LYS A 71 -5.66 -1.08 -15.91
CA LYS A 71 -6.95 -1.59 -15.44
C LYS A 71 -7.50 -2.59 -16.46
N SER A 72 -8.03 -3.71 -15.97
CA SER A 72 -8.86 -4.62 -16.75
C SER A 72 -10.12 -4.95 -15.97
N ASP A 73 -11.27 -4.90 -16.65
CA ASP A 73 -12.55 -5.32 -16.05
C ASP A 73 -12.85 -6.81 -16.31
N ASN A 74 -12.09 -7.45 -17.20
CA ASN A 74 -12.33 -8.81 -17.67
C ASN A 74 -11.19 -9.79 -17.39
N LEU A 75 -10.03 -9.33 -16.89
CA LEU A 75 -8.88 -10.20 -16.62
C LEU A 75 -9.15 -11.26 -15.55
N VAL A 76 -10.07 -10.98 -14.62
CA VAL A 76 -10.48 -11.91 -13.57
C VAL A 76 -11.84 -12.49 -13.92
N ASP A 77 -11.91 -13.81 -14.08
CA ASP A 77 -13.15 -14.50 -14.42
C ASP A 77 -14.27 -14.22 -13.41
N ASN A 78 -15.52 -14.15 -13.90
CA ASN A 78 -16.68 -13.87 -13.05
C ASN A 78 -16.78 -14.80 -11.83
N PRO A 79 -16.60 -16.14 -11.95
CA PRO A 79 -16.66 -17.03 -10.78
C PRO A 79 -15.60 -16.72 -9.73
N LEU A 80 -14.36 -16.43 -10.15
CA LEU A 80 -13.28 -16.08 -9.23
C LEU A 80 -13.55 -14.72 -8.57
N ARG A 81 -13.99 -13.73 -9.33
CA ARG A 81 -14.38 -12.41 -8.81
C ARG A 81 -15.47 -12.53 -7.76
N ASP A 82 -16.50 -13.34 -8.03
CA ASP A 82 -17.62 -13.51 -7.12
C ASP A 82 -17.23 -14.31 -5.88
N ALA A 83 -16.35 -15.32 -6.01
CA ALA A 83 -15.76 -16.02 -4.88
C ALA A 83 -14.94 -15.09 -3.98
N LEU A 84 -14.10 -14.22 -4.56
CA LEU A 84 -13.33 -13.20 -3.83
C LEU A 84 -14.24 -12.21 -3.10
N ARG A 85 -15.32 -11.74 -3.75
CA ARG A 85 -16.31 -10.85 -3.13
C ARG A 85 -17.01 -11.51 -1.95
N THR A 86 -17.41 -12.78 -2.09
CA THR A 86 -18.04 -13.55 -1.01
C THR A 86 -17.09 -13.74 0.17
N ALA A 87 -15.84 -14.16 -0.08
CA ALA A 87 -14.83 -14.32 0.96
C ALA A 87 -14.56 -12.99 1.71
N PHE A 88 -14.47 -11.88 0.98
CA PHE A 88 -14.29 -10.54 1.55
C PHE A 88 -15.50 -10.09 2.39
N ALA A 89 -16.72 -10.37 1.92
CA ALA A 89 -17.94 -10.05 2.66
C ALA A 89 -18.03 -10.84 3.97
N ASN A 90 -17.62 -12.12 3.97
CA ASN A 90 -17.55 -12.95 5.17
C ASN A 90 -16.56 -12.36 6.18
N LEU A 91 -15.33 -12.05 5.74
CA LEU A 91 -14.29 -11.47 6.61
C LEU A 91 -14.76 -10.14 7.24
N LYS A 92 -15.36 -9.27 6.43
CA LYS A 92 -15.93 -7.99 6.91
C LYS A 92 -17.09 -8.18 7.90
N GLY A 93 -17.83 -9.29 7.78
CA GLY A 93 -18.90 -9.66 8.70
C GLY A 93 -18.38 -10.12 10.07
N GLU A 94 -17.31 -10.92 10.07
CA GLU A 94 -16.66 -11.44 11.29
C GLU A 94 -16.04 -10.32 12.13
N GLU A 95 -15.45 -9.30 11.50
CA GLU A 95 -14.81 -8.17 12.21
C GLU A 95 -15.77 -7.05 12.62
N LYS A 96 -17.09 -7.23 12.41
CA LYS A 96 -18.07 -6.15 12.62
C LYS A 96 -18.08 -5.58 14.04
N GLU A 97 -17.76 -6.42 15.04
CA GLU A 97 -17.75 -6.04 16.45
C GLU A 97 -16.42 -5.44 16.92
N ASN A 98 -15.31 -5.70 16.21
CA ASN A 98 -13.97 -5.22 16.58
C ASN A 98 -13.21 -4.76 15.33
N ARG A 99 -13.66 -3.66 14.72
CA ARG A 99 -13.03 -3.12 13.51
C ARG A 99 -11.69 -2.46 13.83
N ASP A 100 -10.64 -2.94 13.18
CA ASP A 100 -9.32 -2.31 13.18
C ASP A 100 -9.28 -1.10 12.22
N TRP A 101 -9.70 0.05 12.76
CA TRP A 101 -9.69 1.31 12.02
C TRP A 101 -8.28 1.88 11.93
N TYR A 102 -7.90 2.31 10.72
CA TYR A 102 -6.62 2.96 10.52
C TYR A 102 -6.57 4.29 11.31
N PRO A 103 -5.52 4.53 12.12
CA PRO A 103 -5.43 5.75 12.90
C PRO A 103 -5.56 7.01 12.03
N ARG A 104 -6.32 8.00 12.52
CA ARG A 104 -6.52 9.31 11.87
C ARG A 104 -7.32 9.28 10.56
N THR A 105 -8.10 8.23 10.32
CA THR A 105 -8.96 8.16 9.12
C THR A 105 -10.44 8.42 9.38
N GLN A 106 -10.84 8.84 10.59
CA GLN A 106 -12.25 9.11 10.93
C GLN A 106 -13.18 7.98 10.47
N ASP A 107 -12.78 6.73 10.74
CA ASP A 107 -13.53 5.53 10.37
C ASP A 107 -13.77 5.37 8.85
N MET A 108 -12.86 5.91 8.02
CA MET A 108 -12.93 5.79 6.57
C MET A 108 -12.06 4.65 6.00
N ALA A 109 -10.99 4.25 6.69
CA ALA A 109 -10.12 3.16 6.26
C ALA A 109 -10.07 2.06 7.32
N HIS A 110 -10.50 0.87 6.93
CA HIS A 110 -10.56 -0.33 7.78
C HIS A 110 -9.54 -1.33 7.28
N ASP A 111 -8.61 -1.75 8.15
CA ASP A 111 -7.63 -2.78 7.82
C ASP A 111 -8.22 -4.15 8.14
N LEU A 112 -8.66 -4.88 7.11
CA LEU A 112 -9.11 -6.28 7.26
C LEU A 112 -7.97 -7.24 7.58
N VAL A 113 -6.74 -6.86 7.21
CA VAL A 113 -5.51 -7.58 7.55
C VAL A 113 -4.48 -6.52 7.84
N ASN A 114 -4.29 -6.20 9.11
CA ASN A 114 -3.30 -5.21 9.51
C ASN A 114 -1.90 -5.83 9.46
N SER A 115 -1.08 -5.31 8.54
CA SER A 115 0.31 -5.74 8.31
C SER A 115 1.22 -5.58 9.54
N SER A 116 0.79 -4.80 10.54
CA SER A 116 1.50 -4.57 11.79
C SER A 116 1.09 -5.50 12.93
N LEU A 117 0.02 -6.30 12.80
CA LEU A 117 -0.44 -7.20 13.88
C LEU A 117 0.44 -8.45 14.02
N TYR A 118 1.04 -8.92 12.94
CA TYR A 118 1.85 -10.14 12.92
C TYR A 118 3.25 -9.89 12.35
N PRO A 119 4.04 -8.95 12.92
CA PRO A 119 5.39 -8.71 12.47
C PRO A 119 6.28 -9.90 12.84
N LEU A 120 7.38 -10.04 12.10
CA LEU A 120 8.49 -10.87 12.52
C LEU A 120 9.12 -10.24 13.76
N VAL A 121 9.28 -11.02 14.83
CA VAL A 121 9.92 -10.60 16.08
C VAL A 121 11.19 -11.42 16.27
N TYR A 122 12.33 -10.76 16.29
CA TYR A 122 13.62 -11.42 16.50
C TYR A 122 13.67 -12.05 17.90
N GLY A 123 14.29 -13.22 18.01
CA GLY A 123 14.33 -14.02 19.25
C GLY A 123 13.02 -14.74 19.59
N ARG A 124 11.96 -14.59 18.78
CA ARG A 124 10.66 -15.22 19.02
C ARG A 124 10.07 -15.91 17.79
N THR A 125 10.02 -15.21 16.66
CA THR A 125 9.40 -15.72 15.43
C THR A 125 10.26 -16.83 14.82
N ARG A 126 9.60 -17.92 14.43
CA ARG A 126 10.22 -19.04 13.71
C ARG A 126 10.14 -18.80 12.21
N VAL A 127 11.21 -19.11 11.51
CA VAL A 127 11.27 -19.06 10.05
C VAL A 127 11.79 -20.37 9.48
N LEU A 128 11.27 -20.73 8.32
CA LEU A 128 11.81 -21.81 7.51
C LEU A 128 12.89 -21.20 6.62
N ALA A 129 14.10 -21.73 6.72
CA ALA A 129 15.21 -21.32 5.86
C ALA A 129 15.04 -21.85 4.43
N ASP A 130 14.29 -22.94 4.27
CA ASP A 130 13.97 -23.49 2.96
C ASP A 130 13.02 -22.56 2.19
N GLU A 131 13.36 -22.25 0.93
CA GLU A 131 12.67 -21.22 0.14
C GLU A 131 11.23 -21.56 -0.27
N VAL A 132 10.82 -22.83 -0.17
CA VAL A 132 9.54 -23.30 -0.74
C VAL A 132 8.81 -24.24 0.21
N VAL A 133 7.58 -23.88 0.55
CA VAL A 133 6.58 -24.76 1.19
C VAL A 133 5.44 -25.05 0.21
N GLY A 134 4.75 -26.17 0.40
CA GLY A 134 3.54 -26.46 -0.38
C GLY A 134 2.43 -25.46 -0.04
N VAL A 135 1.69 -25.01 -1.06
CA VAL A 135 0.61 -24.01 -0.88
C VAL A 135 -0.63 -24.64 -0.23
N GLU A 136 -0.97 -25.85 -0.64
CA GLU A 136 -2.16 -26.56 -0.15
C GLU A 136 -2.02 -27.04 1.30
N ASP A 137 -0.80 -27.37 1.73
CA ASP A 137 -0.49 -27.85 3.08
C ASP A 137 0.23 -26.81 3.96
N ALA A 138 0.32 -25.55 3.49
CA ALA A 138 1.07 -24.47 4.12
C ALA A 138 0.74 -24.31 5.61
N ILE A 139 -0.55 -24.25 5.95
CA ILE A 139 -1.00 -24.02 7.32
C ILE A 139 -0.82 -25.29 8.15
N ASP A 140 -1.42 -26.41 7.73
CA ASP A 140 -1.49 -27.63 8.54
C ASP A 140 -0.12 -28.26 8.79
N LYS A 141 0.78 -28.19 7.80
CA LYS A 141 2.06 -28.90 7.86
C LYS A 141 3.23 -28.00 8.20
N TRP A 142 3.19 -26.71 7.88
CA TRP A 142 4.37 -25.84 7.97
C TRP A 142 4.23 -24.73 9.02
N ALA A 143 3.02 -24.37 9.44
CA ALA A 143 2.84 -23.36 10.49
C ALA A 143 3.54 -23.77 11.79
N GLY A 144 4.30 -22.82 12.36
CA GLY A 144 5.03 -23.01 13.62
C GLY A 144 6.31 -23.85 13.53
N LYS A 145 6.67 -24.38 12.36
CA LYS A 145 7.96 -25.03 12.13
C LYS A 145 9.08 -24.02 11.85
N GLY A 146 10.31 -24.53 11.79
CA GLY A 146 11.50 -23.73 11.51
C GLY A 146 12.23 -23.25 12.76
N GLU A 147 13.26 -22.47 12.53
CA GLU A 147 14.21 -22.00 13.54
C GLU A 147 13.86 -20.58 13.99
N ILE A 148 14.12 -20.29 15.26
CA ILE A 148 13.91 -18.94 15.79
C ILE A 148 15.04 -18.06 15.24
N ILE A 149 14.69 -16.95 14.60
CA ILE A 149 15.71 -15.99 14.16
C ILE A 149 16.36 -15.39 15.40
N PRO A 150 17.69 -15.45 15.55
CA PRO A 150 18.37 -14.86 16.69
C PRO A 150 18.22 -13.34 16.67
N GLN A 151 18.05 -12.75 17.86
CA GLN A 151 18.19 -11.31 18.02
C GLN A 151 19.68 -10.97 18.00
N VAL A 152 20.08 -10.14 17.03
CA VAL A 152 21.45 -9.62 16.94
C VAL A 152 21.47 -8.25 17.63
N GLU A 153 22.52 -7.90 18.36
CA GLU A 153 22.72 -6.52 18.79
C GLU A 153 23.41 -5.74 17.66
N LEU A 154 22.84 -4.60 17.26
CA LEU A 154 23.50 -3.68 16.34
C LEU A 154 24.71 -3.08 17.05
N TYR A 155 25.90 -3.55 16.70
CA TYR A 155 27.12 -2.82 17.00
C TYR A 155 27.09 -1.48 16.24
N ASN A 156 27.38 -0.39 16.94
CA ASN A 156 27.58 0.94 16.36
C ASN A 156 28.83 0.94 15.47
N GLU A 157 28.77 0.24 14.34
CA GLU A 157 29.77 0.42 13.29
C GLU A 157 29.44 1.71 12.57
N THR A 158 30.17 2.77 12.93
CA THR A 158 30.32 4.00 12.16
C THR A 158 31.06 3.69 10.84
N ARG A 159 30.47 2.88 9.97
CA ARG A 159 30.93 2.80 8.59
C ARG A 159 30.45 4.04 7.84
N PRO A 160 31.32 4.74 7.10
CA PRO A 160 30.89 5.84 6.26
C PRO A 160 29.89 5.31 5.24
N CYS A 161 28.64 5.79 5.31
CA CYS A 161 27.62 5.51 4.31
C CYS A 161 28.12 6.00 2.94
N SER A 162 28.18 5.10 1.97
CA SER A 162 27.95 5.48 0.57
C SER A 162 26.55 6.09 0.47
N GLU A 163 26.38 7.17 -0.31
CA GLU A 163 25.12 7.93 -0.45
C GLU A 163 23.86 7.07 -0.71
N ASP A 164 24.03 5.86 -1.24
CA ASP A 164 22.93 4.95 -1.60
C ASP A 164 22.45 3.98 -0.50
N ARG A 165 23.03 3.98 0.71
CA ARG A 165 22.64 3.04 1.78
C ARG A 165 22.13 3.74 3.02
N LEU A 166 20.89 3.42 3.42
CA LEU A 166 20.31 3.86 4.68
C LEU A 166 21.19 3.44 5.86
N PRO A 167 21.53 4.35 6.80
CA PRO A 167 22.26 4.03 8.01
C PRO A 167 21.68 2.83 8.76
N MET A 168 22.54 1.97 9.30
CA MET A 168 22.14 0.81 10.11
C MET A 168 21.28 1.19 11.32
N SER A 169 21.38 2.43 11.81
CA SER A 169 20.56 2.97 12.90
C SER A 169 19.06 3.07 12.56
N PHE A 170 18.68 3.02 11.29
CA PHE A 170 17.27 2.99 10.87
C PHE A 170 16.66 1.58 10.84
N TRP A 171 17.47 0.54 11.08
CA TRP A 171 17.02 -0.83 11.10
C TRP A 171 16.64 -1.25 12.52
N SER A 172 15.47 -1.89 12.65
CA SER A 172 15.03 -2.47 13.92
C SER A 172 15.53 -3.92 14.02
N ASN A 173 16.24 -4.23 15.09
CA ASN A 173 16.62 -5.60 15.45
C ASN A 173 15.60 -6.27 16.38
N SER A 174 14.49 -5.61 16.69
CA SER A 174 13.45 -6.13 17.56
C SER A 174 12.31 -6.74 16.75
N TYR A 175 11.89 -6.05 15.69
CA TYR A 175 10.79 -6.48 14.83
C TYR A 175 10.92 -5.96 13.41
N GLN A 176 10.39 -6.72 12.46
CA GLN A 176 10.35 -6.39 11.03
C GLN A 176 8.97 -6.69 10.45
N TRP A 177 8.44 -5.79 9.63
CA TRP A 177 7.26 -6.09 8.82
C TRP A 177 7.63 -7.12 7.77
N LEU A 178 6.82 -8.18 7.67
CA LEU A 178 7.06 -9.23 6.70
C LEU A 178 6.89 -8.66 5.28
N PRO A 179 7.87 -8.81 4.39
CA PRO A 179 7.68 -8.46 3.00
C PRO A 179 6.59 -9.37 2.42
N SER A 180 5.69 -8.79 1.62
CA SER A 180 4.92 -9.59 0.67
C SER A 180 5.84 -9.93 -0.49
N ASN A 181 6.26 -11.18 -0.62
CA ASN A 181 6.96 -11.65 -1.82
C ASN A 181 5.98 -11.68 -2.99
N VAL A 182 5.66 -10.52 -3.58
CA VAL A 182 4.84 -10.43 -4.77
C VAL A 182 5.77 -10.51 -5.98
N LYS A 183 5.78 -11.66 -6.66
CA LYS A 183 6.36 -11.80 -8.00
C LYS A 183 5.22 -11.78 -9.00
N PHE A 184 5.21 -10.80 -9.90
CA PHE A 184 4.32 -10.84 -11.07
C PHE A 184 4.87 -11.91 -12.03
N GLN A 185 4.07 -12.94 -12.31
CA GLN A 185 4.39 -13.85 -13.41
C GLN A 185 4.25 -13.08 -14.73
N LYS A 186 5.28 -13.19 -15.57
CA LYS A 186 5.28 -12.69 -16.94
C LYS A 186 4.53 -13.65 -17.86
#